data_AF-A0A177ME38-F1
#
_entry.id   AF-A0A177ME38-F1
#
_cell.length_a   1.000
_cell.length_b   1.000
_cell.length_c   1.000
_cell.angle_alpha   90.00
_cell.angle_beta   90.00
_cell.angle_gamma   90.00
#
_symmetry.space_group_name_H-M   'P 1'
#
loop_
_entity.id
_entity.type
_entity.pdbx_description
1 polymer ?
#
loop_
_entity_poly.entity_id
_entity_poly.type
_entity_poly.pdbx_seq_one_letter_code
_entity_poly.pdbx_strand_id
1 'polypeptide(L)'
;MNFDALFSELEQARKTWMELYGFLKNGKYDLTEARPALDQQSVEDFHQRAVTIFEGLFAVRPSDQHCVQAAILAGRANELRQGLQSFNQFTQSILGSFQSYSREGMRITDGNNNFAFQIFDGESNIANFDGSSNFSQMLPALNLLTTNLALLLPFIKTESIADLSKRANTLGDLVREAENLRSHIGQISKVVEETASLSNEKANVFQGLISQAEAITAKLDAVQKQATTDAANVTALVENIKQIGNNASSLDELVNGYQSKFDAFQKQLDDRHASFAKFEEETKAAFAMSTKRDTEIDRLIKLSDAMITGATTAGLSKSLEDTRVRYETRMNGARRGFQWSVALLIVSAFPLAAHLLPGLFGSWIPAFDAKADGSPYAVIGKVVLLLPASWLTAFFTKSYADFFHLEREYAHKAALAMSVDGFKRQAEDYQQEITAEVFMEIRSNPAARQGPDPVSHPLYDILAKTVAKVVDRKMSDDEKDKKDK
;
A
#
# COMPACT_ATOMS: atom_id res chain seq x y z
N MET A 1 -42.30 124.91 -11.74
CA MET A 1 -42.19 123.56 -11.16
C MET A 1 -42.44 123.69 -9.66
N ASN A 2 -43.29 122.84 -9.05
CA ASN A 2 -43.60 122.94 -7.62
C ASN A 2 -42.53 122.21 -6.81
N PHE A 3 -41.58 122.94 -6.21
CA PHE A 3 -40.53 122.36 -5.37
C PHE A 3 -41.09 121.66 -4.13
N ASP A 4 -42.22 122.14 -3.61
CA ASP A 4 -42.87 121.50 -2.47
C ASP A 4 -43.32 120.08 -2.78
N ALA A 5 -43.68 119.79 -4.03
CA ALA A 5 -44.00 118.43 -4.48
C ALA A 5 -42.76 117.50 -4.45
N LEU A 6 -41.60 117.97 -4.93
CA LEU A 6 -40.35 117.20 -4.91
C LEU A 6 -39.90 116.89 -3.46
N PHE A 7 -39.92 117.90 -2.59
CA PHE A 7 -39.52 117.72 -1.19
C PHE A 7 -40.56 116.91 -0.39
N SER A 8 -41.84 116.99 -0.75
CA SER A 8 -42.87 116.09 -0.20
C SER A 8 -42.63 114.64 -0.61
N GLU A 9 -42.25 114.38 -1.86
CA GLU A 9 -41.88 113.03 -2.34
C GLU A 9 -40.61 112.52 -1.66
N LEU A 10 -39.62 113.39 -1.44
CA LEU A 10 -38.40 113.07 -0.71
C LEU A 10 -38.70 112.66 0.73
N GLU A 11 -39.52 113.45 1.44
CA GLU A 11 -39.94 113.14 2.80
C GLU A 11 -40.71 111.82 2.86
N GLN A 12 -41.61 111.58 1.89
CA GLN A 12 -42.35 110.33 1.81
C GLN A 12 -41.42 109.13 1.62
N ALA A 13 -40.47 109.20 0.67
CA ALA A 13 -39.50 108.13 0.42
C ALA A 13 -38.63 107.86 1.66
N ARG A 14 -38.15 108.92 2.33
CA ARG A 14 -37.39 108.80 3.59
C ARG A 14 -38.22 108.12 4.67
N LYS A 15 -39.45 108.56 4.89
CA LYS A 15 -40.33 108.01 5.92
C LYS A 15 -40.62 106.53 5.68
N THR A 16 -41.01 106.15 4.46
CA THR A 16 -41.28 104.75 4.10
C THR A 16 -40.02 103.88 4.26
N TRP A 17 -38.83 104.39 3.92
CA TRP A 17 -37.57 103.67 4.16
C TRP A 17 -37.29 103.45 5.64
N MET A 18 -37.45 104.50 6.46
CA MET A 18 -37.24 104.41 7.91
C MET A 18 -38.21 103.41 8.56
N GLU A 19 -39.47 103.38 8.11
CA GLU A 19 -40.45 102.39 8.55
C GLU A 19 -40.03 100.96 8.18
N LEU A 20 -39.64 100.71 6.92
CA LEU A 20 -39.16 99.40 6.48
C LEU A 20 -37.92 98.93 7.25
N TYR A 21 -36.92 99.80 7.38
CA TYR A 21 -35.71 99.49 8.14
C TYR A 21 -36.03 99.23 9.63
N GLY A 22 -36.97 99.99 10.20
CA GLY A 22 -37.51 99.76 11.53
C GLY A 22 -38.16 98.37 11.69
N PHE A 23 -38.93 97.92 10.69
CA PHE A 23 -39.51 96.57 10.66
C PHE A 23 -38.43 95.48 10.67
N LEU A 24 -37.41 95.60 9.83
CA LEU A 24 -36.30 94.64 9.78
C LEU A 24 -35.54 94.58 11.11
N LYS A 25 -35.25 95.75 11.69
CA LYS A 25 -34.56 95.86 12.97
C LYS A 25 -35.37 95.29 14.13
N ASN A 26 -36.65 95.62 14.22
CA ASN A 26 -37.54 95.10 15.27
C ASN A 26 -37.77 93.59 15.14
N GLY A 27 -37.80 93.09 13.90
CA GLY A 27 -37.89 91.67 13.59
C GLY A 27 -36.60 90.88 13.82
N LYS A 28 -35.54 91.49 14.36
CA LYS A 28 -34.21 90.88 14.58
C LYS A 28 -33.61 90.27 13.30
N TYR A 29 -33.89 90.86 12.14
CA TYR A 29 -33.25 90.47 10.88
C TYR A 29 -31.75 90.82 10.94
N ASP A 30 -30.89 89.99 10.34
CA ASP A 30 -29.46 90.27 10.26
C ASP A 30 -29.19 91.37 9.22
N LEU A 31 -28.88 92.57 9.72
CA LEU A 31 -28.59 93.75 8.91
C LEU A 31 -27.13 93.85 8.46
N THR A 32 -26.24 93.02 9.02
CA THR A 32 -24.77 93.13 8.85
C THR A 32 -24.21 92.21 7.78
N GLU A 33 -24.94 91.15 7.45
CA GLU A 33 -24.52 90.21 6.40
C GLU A 33 -24.63 90.84 5.01
N ALA A 34 -23.62 90.59 4.17
CA ALA A 34 -23.57 91.01 2.78
C ALA A 34 -24.65 90.28 1.94
N ARG A 35 -25.37 91.03 1.10
CA ARG A 35 -26.47 90.47 0.28
C ARG A 35 -26.20 90.62 -1.22
N PRO A 36 -26.36 89.55 -2.03
CA PRO A 36 -26.19 89.64 -3.48
C PRO A 36 -27.06 90.69 -4.16
N ALA A 37 -28.32 90.86 -3.75
CA ALA A 37 -29.24 91.86 -4.30
C ALA A 37 -28.81 93.31 -4.02
N LEU A 38 -27.85 93.53 -3.12
CA LEU A 38 -27.27 94.84 -2.81
C LEU A 38 -25.80 94.94 -3.26
N ASP A 39 -25.38 94.16 -4.27
CA ASP A 39 -24.00 94.16 -4.76
C ASP A 39 -22.98 93.86 -3.64
N GLN A 40 -23.29 92.83 -2.83
CA GLN A 40 -22.51 92.41 -1.66
C GLN A 40 -22.41 93.45 -0.53
N GLN A 41 -23.28 94.46 -0.51
CA GLN A 41 -23.41 95.38 0.62
C GLN A 41 -24.33 94.81 1.70
N SER A 42 -24.08 95.20 2.96
CA SER A 42 -25.00 94.92 4.05
C SER A 42 -26.23 95.83 4.00
N VAL A 43 -27.33 95.43 4.65
CA VAL A 43 -28.53 96.29 4.76
C VAL A 43 -28.22 97.54 5.58
N GLU A 44 -27.33 97.43 6.56
CA GLU A 44 -26.83 98.55 7.36
C GLU A 44 -26.10 99.58 6.50
N ASP A 45 -25.16 99.16 5.65
CA ASP A 45 -24.43 100.06 4.76
C ASP A 45 -25.38 100.72 3.75
N PHE A 46 -26.32 99.95 3.20
CA PHE A 46 -27.34 100.44 2.29
C PHE A 46 -28.26 101.47 2.97
N HIS A 47 -28.63 101.24 4.24
CA HIS A 47 -29.40 102.18 5.05
C HIS A 47 -28.66 103.49 5.26
N GLN A 48 -27.39 103.44 5.71
CA GLN A 48 -26.58 104.64 5.92
C GLN A 48 -26.44 105.43 4.63
N ARG A 49 -26.23 104.75 3.51
CA ARG A 49 -26.18 105.37 2.18
C ARG A 49 -27.50 106.06 1.83
N ALA A 50 -28.63 105.39 2.00
CA ALA A 50 -29.95 105.97 1.69
C ALA A 50 -30.25 107.20 2.54
N VAL A 51 -30.01 107.13 3.85
CA VAL A 51 -30.16 108.27 4.76
C VAL A 51 -29.27 109.44 4.35
N THR A 52 -27.98 109.19 4.07
CA THR A 52 -27.04 110.24 3.66
C THR A 52 -27.49 110.94 2.37
N ILE A 53 -28.03 110.19 1.42
CA ILE A 53 -28.55 110.77 0.17
C ILE A 53 -29.79 111.62 0.44
N PHE A 54 -30.73 111.16 1.28
CA PHE A 54 -31.91 111.94 1.63
C PHE A 54 -31.55 113.23 2.35
N GLU A 55 -30.68 113.17 3.35
CA GLU A 55 -30.20 114.35 4.07
C GLU A 55 -29.43 115.30 3.14
N GLY A 56 -28.61 114.75 2.24
CA GLY A 56 -27.94 115.53 1.20
C GLY A 56 -28.92 116.27 0.30
N LEU A 57 -29.98 115.60 -0.16
CA LEU A 57 -31.02 116.21 -1.00
C LEU A 57 -31.81 117.28 -0.23
N PHE A 58 -32.10 117.07 1.06
CA PHE A 58 -32.70 118.10 1.91
C PHE A 58 -31.80 119.32 2.08
N ALA A 59 -30.49 119.13 2.17
CA ALA A 59 -29.52 120.22 2.26
C ALA A 59 -29.44 121.09 1.01
N VAL A 60 -29.87 120.59 -0.17
CA VAL A 60 -29.96 121.36 -1.42
C VAL A 60 -31.29 122.12 -1.55
N ARG A 61 -32.17 122.08 -0.54
CA ARG A 61 -33.44 122.82 -0.59
C ARG A 61 -33.18 124.32 -0.72
N PRO A 62 -33.66 124.97 -1.79
CA PRO A 62 -33.44 126.40 -1.99
C PRO A 62 -34.21 127.20 -0.93
N SER A 63 -33.60 128.27 -0.44
CA SER A 63 -34.21 129.18 0.55
C SER A 63 -35.26 130.12 -0.06
N ASP A 64 -35.17 130.36 -1.37
CA ASP A 64 -36.08 131.22 -2.16
C ASP A 64 -36.26 130.63 -3.56
N GLN A 65 -37.46 130.76 -4.14
CA GLN A 65 -37.82 130.27 -5.47
C GLN A 65 -37.09 131.03 -6.59
N HIS A 66 -36.58 132.23 -6.31
CA HIS A 66 -35.87 133.07 -7.28
C HIS A 66 -34.35 132.95 -7.24
N CYS A 67 -33.77 132.09 -6.39
CA CYS A 67 -32.32 131.94 -6.30
C CYS A 67 -31.75 131.02 -7.40
N VAL A 68 -30.45 131.17 -7.68
CA VAL A 68 -29.74 130.36 -8.69
C VAL A 68 -29.82 128.86 -8.37
N GLN A 69 -29.82 128.49 -7.09
CA GLN A 69 -29.97 127.10 -6.64
C GLN A 69 -31.34 126.51 -7.06
N ALA A 70 -32.41 127.32 -6.99
CA ALA A 70 -33.73 126.90 -7.43
C ALA A 70 -33.75 126.63 -8.95
N ALA A 71 -33.11 127.49 -9.76
CA ALA A 71 -33.03 127.29 -11.21
C ALA A 71 -32.25 126.01 -11.59
N ILE A 72 -31.14 125.73 -10.90
CA ILE A 72 -30.34 124.51 -11.12
C ILE A 72 -31.11 123.26 -10.68
N LEU A 73 -31.75 123.31 -9.51
CA LEU A 73 -32.56 122.21 -9.00
C LEU A 73 -33.75 121.91 -9.93
N ALA A 74 -34.40 122.93 -10.49
CA ALA A 74 -35.48 122.76 -11.47
C ALA A 74 -35.03 121.97 -12.71
N GLY A 75 -33.79 122.15 -13.16
CA GLY A 75 -33.23 121.44 -14.30
C GLY A 75 -33.01 119.93 -14.07
N ARG A 76 -33.02 119.47 -12.81
CA ARG A 76 -32.83 118.05 -12.42
C ARG A 76 -34.01 117.46 -11.68
N ALA A 77 -35.07 118.25 -11.48
CA ALA A 77 -36.16 117.85 -10.62
C ALA A 77 -36.95 116.67 -11.21
N ASN A 78 -37.00 116.48 -12.53
CA ASN A 78 -37.68 115.31 -13.11
C ASN A 78 -36.93 114.01 -12.80
N GLU A 79 -35.61 114.00 -12.95
CA GLU A 79 -34.76 112.84 -12.68
C GLU A 79 -34.73 112.51 -11.18
N LEU A 80 -34.70 113.54 -10.32
CA LEU A 80 -34.82 113.35 -8.88
C LEU A 80 -36.17 112.75 -8.49
N ARG A 81 -37.28 113.27 -9.04
CA ARG A 81 -38.61 112.71 -8.79
C ARG A 81 -38.71 111.26 -9.27
N GLN A 82 -38.18 110.96 -10.46
CA GLN A 82 -38.14 109.59 -10.97
C GLN A 82 -37.40 108.65 -10.01
N GLY A 83 -36.19 109.03 -9.57
CA GLY A 83 -35.42 108.25 -8.60
C GLY A 83 -36.15 108.05 -7.27
N LEU A 84 -36.78 109.10 -6.73
CA LEU A 84 -37.54 109.05 -5.48
C LEU A 84 -38.78 108.19 -5.60
N GLN A 85 -39.54 108.32 -6.69
CA GLN A 85 -40.74 107.54 -6.94
C GLN A 85 -40.42 106.06 -7.12
N SER A 86 -39.39 105.73 -7.92
CA SER A 86 -38.95 104.34 -8.09
C SER A 86 -38.48 103.74 -6.76
N PHE A 87 -37.61 104.44 -6.02
CA PHE A 87 -37.13 103.98 -4.72
C PHE A 87 -38.32 103.74 -3.77
N ASN A 88 -39.20 104.73 -3.62
CA ASN A 88 -40.36 104.65 -2.74
C ASN A 88 -41.34 103.53 -3.15
N GLN A 89 -41.59 103.33 -4.45
CA GLN A 89 -42.45 102.25 -4.95
C GLN A 89 -41.94 100.88 -4.50
N PHE A 90 -40.65 100.60 -4.67
CA PHE A 90 -40.08 99.33 -4.24
C PHE A 90 -40.09 99.19 -2.71
N THR A 91 -39.81 100.29 -1.98
CA THR A 91 -39.86 100.28 -0.51
C THR A 91 -41.28 100.00 0.00
N GLN A 92 -42.30 100.63 -0.59
CA GLN A 92 -43.70 100.41 -0.25
C GLN A 92 -44.15 98.98 -0.57
N SER A 93 -43.68 98.39 -1.67
CA SER A 93 -43.99 96.99 -1.99
C SER A 93 -43.55 96.05 -0.88
N ILE A 94 -42.33 96.22 -0.36
CA ILE A 94 -41.81 95.38 0.74
C ILE A 94 -42.53 95.70 2.05
N LEU A 95 -42.69 96.99 2.35
CA LEU A 95 -43.36 97.43 3.58
C LEU A 95 -44.80 96.92 3.67
N GLY A 96 -45.54 96.94 2.55
CA GLY A 96 -46.90 96.40 2.47
C GLY A 96 -46.95 94.91 2.81
N SER A 97 -45.96 94.13 2.34
CA SER A 97 -45.81 92.71 2.72
C SER A 97 -45.50 92.51 4.20
N PHE A 98 -44.73 93.39 4.84
CA PHE A 98 -44.51 93.30 6.29
C PHE A 98 -45.72 93.73 7.11
N GLN A 99 -46.42 94.79 6.70
CA GLN A 99 -47.57 95.33 7.42
C GLN A 99 -48.73 94.32 7.51
N SER A 100 -48.92 93.46 6.50
CA SER A 100 -49.95 92.40 6.55
C SER A 100 -49.69 91.33 7.62
N TYR A 101 -48.46 91.22 8.13
CA TYR A 101 -48.05 90.19 9.09
C TYR A 101 -47.46 90.76 10.39
N SER A 102 -47.57 92.07 10.59
CA SER A 102 -47.00 92.76 11.75
C SER A 102 -47.64 92.30 13.06
N ARG A 103 -46.86 91.61 13.90
CA ARG A 103 -47.25 91.21 15.27
C ARG A 103 -46.13 91.54 16.25
N GLU A 104 -46.50 91.78 17.50
CA GLU A 104 -45.52 92.01 18.57
C GLU A 104 -44.67 90.75 18.80
N GLY A 105 -43.34 90.89 18.76
CA GLY A 105 -42.42 89.76 18.98
C GLY A 105 -42.08 88.91 17.74
N MET A 106 -42.50 89.31 16.54
CA MET A 106 -42.15 88.59 15.30
C MET A 106 -40.64 88.51 15.07
N ARG A 107 -40.17 87.38 14.52
CA ARG A 107 -38.79 87.20 14.08
C ARG A 107 -38.73 87.04 12.56
N ILE A 108 -37.84 87.77 11.91
CA ILE A 108 -37.61 87.70 10.47
C ILE A 108 -36.29 86.97 10.24
N THR A 109 -36.29 85.92 9.43
CA THR A 109 -35.08 85.24 8.97
C THR A 109 -35.00 85.24 7.45
N ASP A 110 -33.81 85.00 6.92
CA ASP A 110 -33.57 84.87 5.50
C ASP A 110 -33.49 83.39 5.10
N GLY A 111 -34.27 82.98 4.11
CA GLY A 111 -34.29 81.61 3.61
C GLY A 111 -33.25 81.32 2.52
N ASN A 112 -32.68 82.34 1.87
CA ASN A 112 -31.76 82.19 0.74
C ASN A 112 -30.53 83.11 0.82
N ASN A 113 -30.29 83.72 1.98
CA ASN A 113 -29.27 84.76 2.21
C ASN A 113 -29.37 85.95 1.24
N ASN A 114 -30.56 86.20 0.68
CA ASN A 114 -30.77 87.20 -0.36
C ASN A 114 -32.18 87.82 -0.28
N PHE A 115 -32.73 88.06 0.91
CA PHE A 115 -34.07 88.64 1.13
C PHE A 115 -35.26 87.74 0.79
N ALA A 116 -35.11 86.42 0.86
CA ALA A 116 -36.26 85.53 0.99
C ALA A 116 -36.75 85.56 2.44
N PHE A 117 -37.60 86.53 2.76
CA PHE A 117 -38.06 86.77 4.11
C PHE A 117 -38.99 85.65 4.58
N GLN A 118 -38.64 85.10 5.74
CA GLN A 118 -39.47 84.15 6.48
C GLN A 118 -39.87 84.82 7.80
N ILE A 119 -41.17 84.95 8.04
CA ILE A 119 -41.71 85.61 9.23
C ILE A 119 -42.18 84.56 10.22
N PHE A 120 -41.69 84.64 11.45
CA PHE A 120 -42.02 83.74 12.54
C PHE A 120 -42.78 84.44 13.65
N ASP A 121 -43.82 83.78 14.16
CA ASP A 121 -44.50 84.08 15.41
C ASP A 121 -44.17 82.93 16.39
N GLY A 122 -43.23 83.18 17.31
CA GLY A 122 -42.59 82.12 18.09
C GLY A 122 -41.82 81.14 17.18
N GLU A 123 -42.22 79.87 17.20
CA GLU A 123 -41.62 78.80 16.36
C GLU A 123 -42.37 78.59 15.04
N SER A 124 -43.55 79.18 14.86
CA SER A 124 -44.38 78.98 13.67
C SER A 124 -44.04 79.99 12.59
N ASN A 125 -43.71 79.50 11.39
CA ASN A 125 -43.60 80.35 10.20
C ASN A 125 -45.01 80.75 9.72
N ILE A 126 -45.30 82.05 9.72
CA ILE A 126 -46.61 82.60 9.38
C ILE A 126 -46.68 83.18 7.96
N ALA A 127 -45.54 83.49 7.34
CA ALA A 127 -45.49 84.04 5.99
C ALA A 127 -44.09 83.93 5.38
N ASN A 128 -44.06 83.75 4.06
CA ASN A 128 -42.85 83.83 3.26
C ASN A 128 -43.10 84.74 2.06
N PHE A 129 -42.17 85.65 1.79
CA PHE A 129 -42.19 86.42 0.54
C PHE A 129 -40.77 86.79 0.12
N ASP A 130 -40.59 87.00 -1.17
CA ASP A 130 -39.29 87.32 -1.75
C ASP A 130 -39.17 88.83 -2.02
N GLY A 131 -38.21 89.46 -1.34
CA GLY A 131 -37.87 90.87 -1.52
C GLY A 131 -36.66 91.13 -2.42
N SER A 132 -35.97 90.10 -2.93
CA SER A 132 -34.70 90.22 -3.67
C SER A 132 -34.83 91.20 -4.85
N SER A 133 -35.90 91.07 -5.63
CA SER A 133 -36.13 91.90 -6.81
C SER A 133 -36.34 93.38 -6.43
N ASN A 134 -37.11 93.64 -5.38
CA ASN A 134 -37.35 95.00 -4.91
C ASN A 134 -36.06 95.65 -4.38
N PHE A 135 -35.25 94.95 -3.57
CA PHE A 135 -33.96 95.47 -3.11
C PHE A 135 -32.98 95.72 -4.26
N SER A 136 -32.88 94.80 -5.21
CA SER A 136 -32.01 94.99 -6.38
C SER A 136 -32.43 96.15 -7.29
N GLN A 137 -33.72 96.51 -7.30
CA GLN A 137 -34.23 97.68 -8.03
C GLN A 137 -34.14 98.99 -7.24
N MET A 138 -34.06 98.94 -5.90
CA MET A 138 -33.77 100.13 -5.10
C MET A 138 -32.35 100.65 -5.33
N LEU A 139 -31.37 99.76 -5.55
CA LEU A 139 -29.98 100.13 -5.79
C LEU A 139 -29.77 101.07 -7.00
N PRO A 140 -30.27 100.78 -8.22
CA PRO A 140 -30.16 101.70 -9.35
C PRO A 140 -30.94 103.00 -9.13
N ALA A 141 -32.09 102.97 -8.44
CA ALA A 141 -32.81 104.18 -8.07
C ALA A 141 -31.96 105.07 -7.13
N LEU A 142 -31.30 104.46 -6.15
CA LEU A 142 -30.40 105.15 -5.24
C LEU A 142 -29.13 105.67 -5.93
N ASN A 143 -28.59 104.92 -6.91
CA ASN A 143 -27.47 105.36 -7.76
C ASN A 143 -27.85 106.60 -8.60
N LEU A 144 -29.07 106.63 -9.16
CA LEU A 144 -29.59 107.79 -9.88
C LEU A 144 -29.68 109.02 -8.97
N LEU A 145 -30.21 108.85 -7.75
CA LEU A 145 -30.27 109.94 -6.76
C LEU A 145 -28.87 110.40 -6.33
N THR A 146 -27.94 109.47 -6.11
CA THR A 146 -26.54 109.77 -5.79
C THR A 146 -25.89 110.61 -6.88
N THR A 147 -26.08 110.22 -8.15
CA THR A 147 -25.48 110.90 -9.30
C THR A 147 -26.01 112.34 -9.42
N ASN A 148 -27.33 112.51 -9.29
CA ASN A 148 -27.94 113.84 -9.34
C ASN A 148 -27.53 114.69 -8.12
N LEU A 149 -27.47 114.11 -6.93
CA LEU A 149 -26.97 114.80 -5.75
C LEU A 149 -25.52 115.26 -5.94
N ALA A 150 -24.64 114.40 -6.45
CA ALA A 150 -23.24 114.74 -6.73
C ALA A 150 -23.09 115.90 -7.71
N LEU A 151 -23.97 115.98 -8.72
CA LEU A 151 -24.01 117.10 -9.65
C LEU A 151 -24.56 118.39 -9.02
N LEU A 152 -25.41 118.28 -8.00
CA LEU A 152 -25.99 119.43 -7.30
C LEU A 152 -25.11 119.96 -6.16
N LEU A 153 -24.31 119.10 -5.52
CA LEU A 153 -23.43 119.41 -4.39
C LEU A 153 -22.52 120.64 -4.62
N PRO A 154 -21.87 120.82 -5.79
CA PRO A 154 -21.01 121.98 -6.05
C PRO A 154 -21.74 123.33 -6.01
N PHE A 155 -23.06 123.31 -6.22
CA PHE A 155 -23.91 124.49 -6.29
C PHE A 155 -24.61 124.81 -4.96
N ILE A 156 -24.37 124.00 -3.92
CA ILE A 156 -24.82 124.28 -2.57
C ILE A 156 -24.12 125.53 -2.05
N LYS A 157 -24.91 126.55 -1.69
CA LYS A 157 -24.43 127.83 -1.12
C LYS A 157 -23.48 128.64 -2.01
N THR A 158 -23.66 128.62 -3.33
CA THR A 158 -22.97 129.60 -4.18
C THR A 158 -23.59 130.98 -4.00
N GLU A 159 -22.85 131.91 -3.38
CA GLU A 159 -23.26 133.30 -3.18
C GLU A 159 -22.88 134.21 -4.38
N SER A 160 -21.94 133.81 -5.25
CA SER A 160 -21.53 134.58 -6.44
C SER A 160 -20.88 133.77 -7.58
N ILE A 161 -20.77 134.39 -8.77
CA ILE A 161 -20.17 133.82 -9.99
C ILE A 161 -18.65 133.62 -9.88
N ALA A 162 -17.96 134.38 -9.02
CA ALA A 162 -16.51 134.23 -8.82
C ALA A 162 -16.16 132.93 -8.06
N ASP A 163 -17.01 132.51 -7.12
CA ASP A 163 -16.88 131.23 -6.41
C ASP A 163 -17.14 130.04 -7.36
N LEU A 164 -18.05 130.22 -8.32
CA LEU A 164 -18.34 129.24 -9.37
C LEU A 164 -17.12 128.93 -10.24
N SER A 165 -16.37 129.97 -10.65
CA SER A 165 -15.16 129.80 -11.48
C SER A 165 -14.05 129.05 -10.75
N LYS A 166 -13.82 129.38 -9.46
CA LYS A 166 -12.83 128.68 -8.63
C LYS A 166 -13.19 127.21 -8.44
N ARG A 167 -14.47 126.91 -8.20
CA ARG A 167 -14.97 125.54 -8.06
C ARG A 167 -14.94 124.77 -9.40
N ALA A 168 -15.20 125.43 -10.52
CA ALA A 168 -15.09 124.83 -11.84
C ALA A 168 -13.64 124.45 -12.19
N ASN A 169 -12.66 125.26 -11.79
CA ASN A 169 -11.23 124.91 -11.97
C ASN A 169 -10.83 123.72 -11.10
N THR A 170 -11.24 123.68 -9.83
CA THR A 170 -10.98 122.50 -8.98
C THR A 170 -11.68 121.24 -9.51
N LEU A 171 -12.87 121.38 -10.11
CA LEU A 171 -13.55 120.27 -10.79
C LEU A 171 -12.76 119.81 -12.03
N GLY A 172 -12.20 120.74 -12.80
CA GLY A 172 -11.33 120.43 -13.94
C GLY A 172 -10.07 119.65 -13.54
N ASP A 173 -9.45 120.02 -12.43
CA ASP A 173 -8.28 119.30 -11.89
C ASP A 173 -8.68 117.91 -11.38
N LEU A 174 -9.80 117.79 -10.66
CA LEU A 174 -10.36 116.50 -10.22
C LEU A 174 -10.73 115.59 -11.41
N VAL A 175 -11.25 116.15 -12.51
CA VAL A 175 -11.56 115.38 -13.72
C VAL A 175 -10.30 114.83 -14.38
N ARG A 176 -9.22 115.62 -14.44
CA ARG A 176 -7.92 115.14 -14.96
C ARG A 176 -7.30 114.07 -14.09
N GLU A 177 -7.39 114.21 -12.76
CA GLU A 177 -6.95 113.18 -11.83
C GLU A 177 -7.78 111.90 -11.98
N ALA A 178 -9.09 112.02 -12.16
CA ALA A 178 -9.99 110.90 -12.43
C ALA A 178 -9.69 110.21 -13.78
N GLU A 179 -9.32 110.94 -14.82
CA GLU A 179 -8.89 110.37 -16.11
C GLU A 179 -7.56 109.62 -16.00
N ASN A 180 -6.60 110.15 -15.25
CA ASN A 180 -5.34 109.45 -14.97
C ASN A 180 -5.58 108.16 -14.17
N LEU A 181 -6.42 108.21 -13.13
CA LEU A 181 -6.83 107.03 -12.37
C LEU A 181 -7.55 106.02 -13.24
N ARG A 182 -8.45 106.45 -14.13
CA ARG A 182 -9.13 105.57 -15.09
C ARG A 182 -8.14 104.88 -16.03
N SER A 183 -7.12 105.60 -16.51
CA SER A 183 -6.05 105.02 -17.33
C SER A 183 -5.25 103.96 -16.55
N HIS A 184 -4.87 104.24 -15.31
CA HIS A 184 -4.21 103.26 -14.43
C HIS A 184 -5.08 102.05 -14.15
N ILE A 185 -6.39 102.23 -13.90
CA ILE A 185 -7.34 101.12 -13.74
C ILE A 185 -7.37 100.27 -15.01
N GLY A 186 -7.38 100.87 -16.20
CA GLY A 186 -7.33 100.13 -17.47
C GLY A 186 -6.05 99.31 -17.65
N GLN A 187 -4.90 99.81 -17.19
CA GLN A 187 -3.64 99.06 -17.21
C GLN A 187 -3.66 97.90 -16.20
N ILE A 188 -4.15 98.14 -14.98
CA ILE A 188 -4.29 97.11 -13.94
C ILE A 188 -5.25 96.01 -14.42
N SER A 189 -6.39 96.36 -15.04
CA SER A 189 -7.34 95.38 -15.58
C SER A 189 -6.68 94.44 -16.60
N LYS A 190 -5.83 94.96 -17.50
CA LYS A 190 -5.07 94.11 -18.44
C LYS A 190 -4.13 93.14 -17.74
N VAL A 191 -3.39 93.61 -16.73
CA VAL A 191 -2.49 92.76 -15.93
C VAL A 191 -3.29 91.69 -15.17
N VAL A 192 -4.47 92.04 -14.66
CA VAL A 192 -5.37 91.10 -13.99
C VAL A 192 -5.89 90.04 -14.97
N GLU A 193 -6.28 90.43 -16.19
CA GLU A 193 -6.72 89.49 -17.23
C GLU A 193 -5.59 88.51 -17.63
N GLU A 194 -4.37 89.01 -17.85
CA GLU A 194 -3.20 88.16 -18.15
C GLU A 194 -2.89 87.20 -16.98
N THR A 195 -2.94 87.71 -15.75
CA THR A 195 -2.70 86.90 -14.54
C THR A 195 -3.78 85.83 -14.36
N ALA A 196 -5.04 86.16 -14.62
CA ALA A 196 -6.16 85.21 -14.56
C ALA A 196 -6.02 84.11 -15.63
N SER A 197 -5.64 84.48 -16.85
CA SER A 197 -5.37 83.52 -17.93
C SER A 197 -4.24 82.55 -17.57
N LEU A 198 -3.11 83.08 -17.07
CA LEU A 198 -1.99 82.27 -16.60
C LEU A 198 -2.38 81.36 -15.43
N SER A 199 -3.16 81.88 -14.47
CA SER A 199 -3.65 81.11 -13.34
C SER A 199 -4.52 79.93 -13.80
N ASN A 200 -5.40 80.15 -14.77
CA ASN A 200 -6.24 79.11 -15.34
C ASN A 200 -5.42 78.05 -16.11
N GLU A 201 -4.39 78.46 -16.86
CA GLU A 201 -3.46 77.53 -17.51
C GLU A 201 -2.74 76.65 -16.47
N LYS A 202 -2.24 77.25 -15.38
CA LYS A 202 -1.60 76.50 -14.29
C LYS A 202 -2.58 75.57 -13.57
N ALA A 203 -3.83 75.98 -13.36
CA ALA A 203 -4.87 75.13 -12.78
C ALA A 203 -5.11 73.88 -13.64
N ASN A 204 -5.17 74.02 -14.96
CA ASN A 204 -5.31 72.90 -15.88
C ASN A 204 -4.11 71.95 -15.84
N VAL A 205 -2.88 72.49 -15.76
CA VAL A 205 -1.66 71.69 -15.59
C VAL A 205 -1.70 70.91 -14.26
N PHE A 206 -2.10 71.56 -13.17
CA PHE A 206 -2.22 70.88 -11.87
C PHE A 206 -3.28 69.78 -11.90
N GLN A 207 -4.43 70.02 -12.53
CA GLN A 207 -5.45 68.99 -12.69
C GLN A 207 -4.92 67.79 -13.47
N GLY A 208 -4.15 68.03 -14.54
CA GLY A 208 -3.49 66.96 -15.31
C GLY A 208 -2.47 66.17 -14.48
N LEU A 209 -1.69 66.84 -13.63
CA LEU A 209 -0.74 66.18 -12.72
C LEU A 209 -1.46 65.37 -11.62
N ILE A 210 -2.57 65.87 -11.09
CA ILE A 210 -3.40 65.14 -10.12
C ILE A 210 -3.92 63.85 -10.74
N SER A 211 -4.49 63.90 -11.94
CA SER A 211 -4.97 62.69 -12.63
C SER A 211 -3.84 61.70 -12.95
N GLN A 212 -2.64 62.18 -13.26
CA GLN A 212 -1.47 61.30 -13.42
C GLN A 212 -1.04 60.65 -12.10
N ALA A 213 -1.05 61.41 -11.00
CA ALA A 213 -0.73 60.89 -9.67
C ALA A 213 -1.73 59.82 -9.24
N GLU A 214 -3.04 60.05 -9.43
CA GLU A 214 -4.09 59.07 -9.15
C GLU A 214 -3.90 57.78 -9.97
N ALA A 215 -3.56 57.90 -11.26
CA ALA A 215 -3.29 56.75 -12.12
C ALA A 215 -2.05 55.96 -11.67
N ILE A 216 -1.00 56.64 -11.17
CA ILE A 216 0.19 55.98 -10.62
C ILE A 216 -0.15 55.26 -9.32
N THR A 217 -0.92 55.88 -8.42
CA THR A 217 -1.37 55.26 -7.17
C THR A 217 -2.21 54.00 -7.44
N ALA A 218 -3.13 54.04 -8.40
CA ALA A 218 -3.91 52.87 -8.80
C ALA A 218 -3.04 51.72 -9.34
N LYS A 219 -1.99 52.05 -10.11
CA LYS A 219 -1.00 51.05 -10.58
C LYS A 219 -0.19 50.48 -9.42
N LEU A 220 0.21 51.31 -8.46
CA LEU A 220 0.96 50.88 -7.29
C LEU A 220 0.14 49.90 -6.44
N ASP A 221 -1.15 50.19 -6.21
CA ASP A 221 -2.06 49.30 -5.50
C ASP A 221 -2.22 47.95 -6.21
N ALA A 222 -2.32 47.97 -7.55
CA ALA A 222 -2.41 46.75 -8.34
C ALA A 222 -1.15 45.90 -8.22
N VAL A 223 0.04 46.52 -8.29
CA VAL A 223 1.33 45.84 -8.11
C VAL A 223 1.47 45.29 -6.69
N GLN A 224 1.05 46.04 -5.67
CA GLN A 224 1.09 45.59 -4.28
C GLN A 224 0.19 44.36 -4.04
N LYS A 225 -1.03 44.36 -4.62
CA LYS A 225 -1.92 43.20 -4.56
C LYS A 225 -1.29 41.98 -5.23
N GLN A 226 -0.74 42.15 -6.44
CA GLN A 226 -0.08 41.07 -7.16
C GLN A 226 1.13 40.52 -6.38
N ALA A 227 1.99 41.39 -5.84
CA ALA A 227 3.13 40.98 -5.04
C ALA A 227 2.72 40.18 -3.79
N THR A 228 1.59 40.54 -3.18
CA THR A 228 1.03 39.81 -2.02
C THR A 228 0.54 38.41 -2.44
N THR A 229 -0.16 38.31 -3.56
CA THR A 229 -0.60 37.02 -4.13
C THR A 229 0.60 36.14 -4.50
N ASP A 230 1.62 36.70 -5.14
CA ASP A 230 2.82 35.97 -5.53
C ASP A 230 3.59 35.48 -4.30
N ALA A 231 3.71 36.29 -3.24
CA ALA A 231 4.32 35.88 -1.99
C ALA A 231 3.58 34.71 -1.32
N ALA A 232 2.24 34.72 -1.35
CA ALA A 232 1.43 33.60 -0.86
C ALA A 232 1.65 32.33 -1.70
N ASN A 233 1.68 32.46 -3.03
CA ASN A 233 1.96 31.35 -3.94
C ASN A 233 3.35 30.75 -3.71
N VAL A 234 4.38 31.58 -3.56
CA VAL A 234 5.74 31.14 -3.24
C VAL A 234 5.77 30.39 -1.90
N THR A 235 5.07 30.88 -0.88
CA THR A 235 4.97 30.22 0.42
C THR A 235 4.34 28.83 0.31
N ALA A 236 3.26 28.70 -0.46
CA ALA A 236 2.61 27.42 -0.72
C ALA A 236 3.51 26.44 -1.50
N LEU A 237 4.24 26.93 -2.52
CA LEU A 237 5.20 26.12 -3.27
C LEU A 237 6.36 25.63 -2.38
N VAL A 238 6.87 26.47 -1.49
CA VAL A 238 7.92 26.08 -0.53
C VAL A 238 7.42 24.96 0.39
N GLU A 239 6.18 25.02 0.86
CA GLU A 239 5.59 23.97 1.69
C GLU A 239 5.41 22.66 0.91
N ASN A 240 4.93 22.74 -0.33
CA ASN A 240 4.83 21.57 -1.21
C ASN A 240 6.20 20.94 -1.48
N ILE A 241 7.25 21.74 -1.71
CA ILE A 241 8.63 21.24 -1.89
C ILE A 241 9.11 20.52 -0.64
N LYS A 242 8.83 21.05 0.56
CA LYS A 242 9.15 20.35 1.82
C LYS A 242 8.44 19.01 1.95
N GLN A 243 7.15 18.95 1.63
CA GLN A 243 6.39 17.69 1.64
C GLN A 243 6.94 16.68 0.64
N ILE A 244 7.27 17.11 -0.58
CA ILE A 244 7.93 16.25 -1.57
C ILE A 244 9.28 15.75 -1.06
N GLY A 245 10.08 16.62 -0.44
CA GLY A 245 11.35 16.25 0.19
C GLY A 245 11.18 15.19 1.29
N ASN A 246 10.19 15.36 2.16
CA ASN A 246 9.87 14.38 3.21
C ASN A 246 9.44 13.03 2.60
N ASN A 247 8.56 13.05 1.60
CA ASN A 247 8.10 11.84 0.92
C ASN A 247 9.27 11.12 0.20
N ALA A 248 10.17 11.87 -0.42
CA ALA A 248 11.37 11.32 -1.05
C ALA A 248 12.29 10.66 -0.01
N SER A 249 12.47 11.28 1.17
CA SER A 249 13.24 10.70 2.27
C SER A 249 12.61 9.40 2.78
N SER A 250 11.29 9.37 2.98
CA SER A 250 10.58 8.15 3.38
C SER A 250 10.69 7.05 2.31
N LEU A 251 10.66 7.42 1.02
CA LEU A 251 10.86 6.46 -0.06
C LEU A 251 12.29 5.90 -0.05
N ASP A 252 13.30 6.73 0.18
CA ASP A 252 14.70 6.30 0.31
C ASP A 252 14.90 5.32 1.47
N GLU A 253 14.34 5.62 2.65
CA GLU A 253 14.33 4.70 3.79
C GLU A 253 13.68 3.35 3.44
N LEU A 254 12.58 3.38 2.69
CA LEU A 254 11.83 2.19 2.29
C LEU A 254 12.61 1.34 1.27
N VAL A 255 13.26 1.98 0.30
CA VAL A 255 14.16 1.32 -0.66
C VAL A 255 15.35 0.68 0.06
N ASN A 256 16.00 1.42 0.96
CA ASN A 256 17.09 0.89 1.79
C ASN A 256 16.63 -0.29 2.66
N GLY A 257 15.40 -0.21 3.21
CA GLY A 257 14.78 -1.32 3.94
C GLY A 257 14.52 -2.56 3.08
N TYR A 258 14.17 -2.40 1.81
CA TYR A 258 14.03 -3.52 0.88
C TYR A 258 15.37 -4.11 0.44
N GLN A 259 16.41 -3.28 0.25
CA GLN A 259 17.74 -3.77 -0.12
C GLN A 259 18.24 -4.81 0.87
N SER A 260 18.15 -4.53 2.18
CA SER A 260 18.54 -5.49 3.22
C SER A 260 17.72 -6.80 3.17
N LYS A 261 16.43 -6.72 2.84
CA LYS A 261 15.58 -7.92 2.66
C LYS A 261 15.98 -8.72 1.44
N PHE A 262 16.33 -8.06 0.33
CA PHE A 262 16.83 -8.73 -0.87
C PHE A 262 18.16 -9.42 -0.62
N ASP A 263 19.09 -8.78 0.08
CA ASP A 263 20.39 -9.39 0.45
C ASP A 263 20.18 -10.64 1.34
N ALA A 264 19.27 -10.56 2.31
CA ALA A 264 18.91 -11.70 3.15
C ALA A 264 18.25 -12.83 2.35
N PHE A 265 17.35 -12.49 1.42
CA PHE A 265 16.70 -13.46 0.55
C PHE A 265 17.69 -14.14 -0.39
N GLN A 266 18.62 -13.38 -0.98
CA GLN A 266 19.68 -13.92 -1.84
C GLN A 266 20.55 -14.92 -1.06
N LYS A 267 20.95 -14.57 0.17
CA LYS A 267 21.70 -15.48 1.03
C LYS A 267 20.94 -16.78 1.32
N GLN A 268 19.64 -16.71 1.60
CA GLN A 268 18.81 -17.90 1.82
C GLN A 268 18.70 -18.77 0.56
N LEU A 269 18.63 -18.16 -0.63
CA LEU A 269 18.64 -18.89 -1.90
C LEU A 269 19.98 -19.60 -2.11
N ASP A 270 21.09 -18.93 -1.87
CA ASP A 270 22.43 -19.51 -2.01
C ASP A 270 22.63 -20.68 -1.02
N ASP A 271 22.22 -20.52 0.24
CA ASP A 271 22.27 -21.56 1.26
C ASP A 271 21.41 -22.79 0.89
N ARG A 272 20.20 -22.57 0.36
CA ARG A 272 19.36 -23.66 -0.17
C ARG A 272 20.00 -24.34 -1.36
N HIS A 273 20.60 -23.58 -2.28
CA HIS A 273 21.23 -24.14 -3.47
C HIS A 273 22.43 -25.01 -3.10
N ALA A 274 23.26 -24.57 -2.14
CA ALA A 274 24.36 -25.36 -1.61
C ALA A 274 23.86 -26.64 -0.91
N SER A 275 22.79 -26.53 -0.11
CA SER A 275 22.16 -27.69 0.55
C SER A 275 21.61 -28.69 -0.46
N PHE A 276 20.98 -28.23 -1.54
CA PHE A 276 20.49 -29.10 -2.62
C PHE A 276 21.61 -29.81 -3.37
N ALA A 277 22.71 -29.12 -3.69
CA ALA A 277 23.86 -29.73 -4.33
C ALA A 277 24.45 -30.86 -3.47
N LYS A 278 24.56 -30.63 -2.16
CA LYS A 278 25.01 -31.64 -1.19
C LYS A 278 24.03 -32.82 -1.11
N PHE A 279 22.73 -32.54 -1.05
CA PHE A 279 21.70 -33.58 -1.04
C PHE A 279 21.74 -34.44 -2.31
N GLU A 280 21.95 -33.84 -3.48
CA GLU A 280 22.10 -34.57 -4.75
C GLU A 280 23.32 -35.50 -4.73
N GLU A 281 24.46 -35.02 -4.22
CA GLU A 281 25.68 -35.82 -4.07
C GLU A 281 25.48 -36.98 -3.09
N GLU A 282 24.93 -36.72 -1.90
CA GLU A 282 24.61 -37.75 -0.89
C GLU A 282 23.61 -38.77 -1.43
N THR A 283 22.60 -38.34 -2.20
CA THR A 283 21.61 -39.23 -2.81
C THR A 283 22.25 -40.12 -3.88
N LYS A 284 23.13 -39.58 -4.73
CA LYS A 284 23.89 -40.38 -5.70
C LYS A 284 24.79 -41.39 -5.01
N ALA A 285 25.48 -40.98 -3.95
CA ALA A 285 26.33 -41.87 -3.15
C ALA A 285 25.51 -42.99 -2.47
N ALA A 286 24.37 -42.64 -1.88
CA ALA A 286 23.45 -43.59 -1.26
C ALA A 286 22.88 -44.58 -2.28
N PHE A 287 22.48 -44.11 -3.46
CA PHE A 287 22.00 -44.97 -4.54
C PHE A 287 23.09 -45.96 -4.98
N ALA A 288 24.31 -45.47 -5.24
CA ALA A 288 25.43 -46.33 -5.61
C ALA A 288 25.77 -47.36 -4.52
N MET A 289 25.67 -46.98 -3.24
CA MET A 289 25.86 -47.88 -2.12
C MET A 289 24.73 -48.92 -2.01
N SER A 290 23.47 -48.51 -2.23
CA SER A 290 22.33 -49.42 -2.24
C SER A 290 22.47 -50.46 -3.34
N THR A 291 22.81 -50.05 -4.57
CA THR A 291 23.03 -50.98 -5.68
C THR A 291 24.13 -51.99 -5.35
N LYS A 292 25.24 -51.55 -4.72
CA LYS A 292 26.29 -52.48 -4.27
C LYS A 292 25.77 -53.47 -3.21
N ARG A 293 24.96 -52.99 -2.26
CA ARG A 293 24.36 -53.86 -1.23
C ARG A 293 23.41 -54.87 -1.84
N ASP A 294 22.57 -54.48 -2.79
CA ASP A 294 21.66 -55.39 -3.48
C ASP A 294 22.43 -56.49 -4.22
N THR A 295 23.50 -56.12 -4.94
CA THR A 295 24.36 -57.12 -5.62
C THR A 295 25.05 -58.07 -4.64
N GLU A 296 25.45 -57.59 -3.46
CA GLU A 296 26.06 -58.42 -2.44
C GLU A 296 25.05 -59.33 -1.75
N ILE A 297 23.83 -58.85 -1.49
CA ILE A 297 22.73 -59.66 -0.96
C ILE A 297 22.41 -60.80 -1.94
N ASP A 298 22.27 -60.51 -3.24
CA ASP A 298 22.03 -61.54 -4.26
C ASP A 298 23.16 -62.58 -4.31
N ARG A 299 24.42 -62.13 -4.19
CA ARG A 299 25.59 -63.01 -4.12
C ARG A 299 25.53 -63.90 -2.88
N LEU A 300 25.22 -63.33 -1.71
CA LEU A 300 25.13 -64.06 -0.45
C LEU A 300 23.98 -65.06 -0.42
N ILE A 301 22.84 -64.73 -1.02
CA ILE A 301 21.70 -65.65 -1.17
C ILE A 301 22.12 -66.86 -2.03
N LYS A 302 22.70 -66.62 -3.22
CA LYS A 302 23.19 -67.71 -4.09
C LYS A 302 24.24 -68.59 -3.41
N LEU A 303 25.15 -67.98 -2.65
CA LEU A 303 26.17 -68.72 -1.91
C LEU A 303 25.55 -69.56 -0.78
N SER A 304 24.56 -69.03 -0.08
CA SER A 304 23.84 -69.73 0.99
C SER A 304 23.05 -70.93 0.46
N ASP A 305 22.32 -70.77 -0.66
CA ASP A 305 21.58 -71.86 -1.30
C ASP A 305 22.52 -72.99 -1.79
N ALA A 306 23.67 -72.62 -2.34
CA ALA A 306 24.70 -73.57 -2.74
C ALA A 306 25.31 -74.30 -1.54
N MET A 307 25.55 -73.60 -0.43
CA MET A 307 26.07 -74.21 0.80
C MET A 307 25.07 -75.17 1.44
N ILE A 308 23.78 -74.81 1.52
CA ILE A 308 22.73 -75.69 2.07
C ILE A 308 22.63 -76.96 1.24
N THR A 309 22.53 -76.83 -0.09
CA THR A 309 22.42 -77.98 -1.01
C THR A 309 23.65 -78.88 -0.97
N GLY A 310 24.85 -78.29 -0.97
CA GLY A 310 26.12 -79.02 -0.90
C GLY A 310 26.32 -79.73 0.45
N ALA A 311 25.93 -79.10 1.57
CA ALA A 311 26.07 -79.71 2.89
C ALA A 311 25.11 -80.90 3.11
N THR A 312 23.86 -80.81 2.61
CA THR A 312 22.89 -81.90 2.74
C THR A 312 23.27 -83.12 1.91
N THR A 313 23.74 -82.94 0.67
CA THR A 313 24.17 -84.04 -0.21
C THR A 313 25.43 -84.72 0.31
N ALA A 314 26.42 -83.94 0.78
CA ALA A 314 27.64 -84.47 1.38
C ALA A 314 27.38 -85.21 2.71
N GLY A 315 26.44 -84.74 3.54
CA GLY A 315 26.05 -85.41 4.78
C GLY A 315 25.36 -86.77 4.51
N LEU A 316 24.45 -86.81 3.53
CA LEU A 316 23.73 -88.03 3.17
C LEU A 316 24.68 -89.08 2.55
N SER A 317 25.53 -88.68 1.61
CA SER A 317 26.50 -89.59 0.96
C SER A 317 27.49 -90.18 1.97
N LYS A 318 27.99 -89.35 2.90
CA LYS A 318 28.87 -89.82 3.98
C LYS A 318 28.19 -90.84 4.89
N SER A 319 26.93 -90.61 5.28
CA SER A 319 26.19 -91.57 6.14
C SER A 319 25.94 -92.93 5.46
N LEU A 320 25.74 -92.92 4.14
CA LEU A 320 25.56 -94.13 3.34
C LEU A 320 26.90 -94.87 3.14
N GLU A 321 27.98 -94.13 2.92
CA GLU A 321 29.34 -94.69 2.82
C GLU A 321 29.81 -95.28 4.16
N ASP A 322 29.58 -94.60 5.28
CA ASP A 322 29.87 -95.14 6.61
C ASP A 322 29.08 -96.43 6.88
N THR A 323 27.85 -96.52 6.35
CA THR A 323 27.02 -97.73 6.44
C THR A 323 27.57 -98.86 5.57
N ARG A 324 28.02 -98.56 4.35
CA ARG A 324 28.71 -99.49 3.46
C ARG A 324 29.97 -100.08 4.14
N VAL A 325 30.84 -99.22 4.67
CA VAL A 325 32.09 -99.65 5.35
C VAL A 325 31.79 -100.57 6.55
N ARG A 326 30.73 -100.29 7.30
CA ARG A 326 30.27 -101.19 8.39
C ARG A 326 29.87 -102.57 7.87
N TYR A 327 29.15 -102.66 6.75
CA TYR A 327 28.77 -103.94 6.17
C TYR A 327 29.94 -104.68 5.53
N GLU A 328 30.87 -103.98 4.87
CA GLU A 328 32.11 -104.57 4.37
C GLU A 328 32.91 -105.22 5.50
N THR A 329 33.01 -104.54 6.64
CA THR A 329 33.69 -105.07 7.83
C THR A 329 33.00 -106.35 8.34
N ARG A 330 31.67 -106.36 8.43
CA ARG A 330 30.89 -107.55 8.84
C ARG A 330 31.00 -108.69 7.82
N MET A 331 30.98 -108.39 6.53
CA MET A 331 31.19 -109.33 5.43
C MET A 331 32.56 -110.00 5.54
N ASN A 332 33.62 -109.22 5.76
CA ASN A 332 34.97 -109.75 5.96
C ASN A 332 35.07 -110.60 7.23
N GLY A 333 34.32 -110.25 8.28
CA GLY A 333 34.14 -111.10 9.45
C GLY A 333 33.47 -112.44 9.13
N ALA A 334 32.37 -112.42 8.36
CA ALA A 334 31.68 -113.64 7.93
C ALA A 334 32.56 -114.52 7.03
N ARG A 335 33.36 -113.93 6.14
CA ARG A 335 34.34 -114.66 5.31
C ARG A 335 35.38 -115.38 6.16
N ARG A 336 35.92 -114.71 7.18
CA ARG A 336 36.84 -115.35 8.15
C ARG A 336 36.13 -116.44 8.95
N GLY A 337 34.90 -116.19 9.39
CA GLY A 337 34.07 -117.18 10.09
C GLY A 337 33.82 -118.43 9.24
N PHE A 338 33.55 -118.27 7.94
CA PHE A 338 33.43 -119.38 6.99
C PHE A 338 34.72 -120.20 6.92
N GLN A 339 35.88 -119.55 6.77
CA GLN A 339 37.17 -120.25 6.75
C GLN A 339 37.43 -121.06 8.01
N TRP A 340 37.13 -120.49 9.19
CA TRP A 340 37.20 -121.21 10.47
C TRP A 340 36.22 -122.38 10.54
N SER A 341 35.02 -122.21 10.00
CA SER A 341 33.99 -123.25 9.97
C SER A 341 34.39 -124.42 9.08
N VAL A 342 34.97 -124.14 7.91
CA VAL A 342 35.51 -125.16 7.01
C VAL A 342 36.68 -125.89 7.66
N ALA A 343 37.59 -125.18 8.32
CA ALA A 343 38.69 -125.80 9.06
C ALA A 343 38.17 -126.74 10.17
N LEU A 344 37.17 -126.31 10.93
CA LEU A 344 36.52 -127.12 11.96
C LEU A 344 35.83 -128.35 11.35
N LEU A 345 35.19 -128.20 10.19
CA LEU A 345 34.56 -129.31 9.46
C LEU A 345 35.60 -130.34 9.01
N ILE A 346 36.76 -129.89 8.50
CA ILE A 346 37.88 -130.76 8.11
C ILE A 346 38.43 -131.50 9.33
N VAL A 347 38.66 -130.80 10.45
CA VAL A 347 39.14 -131.40 11.70
C VAL A 347 38.13 -132.41 12.25
N SER A 348 36.84 -132.09 12.21
CA SER A 348 35.73 -132.96 12.63
C SER A 348 35.60 -134.21 11.75
N ALA A 349 35.87 -134.10 10.44
CA ALA A 349 35.85 -135.22 9.50
C ALA A 349 37.12 -136.09 9.55
N PHE A 350 38.22 -135.58 10.12
CA PHE A 350 39.52 -136.27 10.15
C PHE A 350 39.51 -137.63 10.89
N PRO A 351 38.91 -137.77 12.09
CA PRO A 351 38.79 -139.07 12.77
C PRO A 351 37.95 -140.08 11.98
N LEU A 352 36.96 -139.59 11.24
CA LEU A 352 36.07 -140.38 10.38
C LEU A 352 36.82 -140.94 9.17
N ALA A 353 37.66 -140.12 8.53
CA ALA A 353 38.53 -140.55 7.44
C ALA A 353 39.60 -141.56 7.90
N ALA A 354 40.17 -141.38 9.10
CA ALA A 354 41.15 -142.30 9.68
C ALA A 354 40.58 -143.72 9.92
N HIS A 355 39.29 -143.84 10.23
CA HIS A 355 38.64 -145.15 10.44
C HIS A 355 38.33 -145.90 9.13
N LEU A 356 38.01 -145.20 8.04
CA LEU A 356 37.55 -145.83 6.79
C LEU A 356 38.68 -146.38 5.91
N LEU A 357 39.93 -146.00 6.18
CA LEU A 357 41.12 -146.46 5.44
C LEU A 357 42.19 -147.04 6.39
N PRO A 358 41.95 -148.22 6.99
CA PRO A 358 42.94 -148.87 7.83
C PRO A 358 44.14 -149.31 6.97
N GLY A 359 45.26 -148.62 7.11
CA GLY A 359 46.52 -148.94 6.43
C GLY A 359 47.34 -147.73 5.98
N LEU A 360 46.69 -146.57 5.78
CA LEU A 360 47.37 -145.32 5.36
C LEU A 360 47.97 -144.52 6.54
N PHE A 361 47.49 -144.74 7.77
CA PHE A 361 47.81 -143.91 8.95
C PHE A 361 48.35 -144.73 10.14
N GLY A 362 49.40 -145.52 9.92
CA GLY A 362 49.98 -146.43 10.93
C GLY A 362 50.19 -145.83 12.33
N SER A 363 49.87 -146.64 13.36
CA SER A 363 50.02 -146.53 14.84
C SER A 363 49.95 -145.18 15.58
N TRP A 364 49.73 -144.05 14.92
CA TRP A 364 49.69 -142.72 15.54
C TRP A 364 48.35 -142.36 16.16
N ILE A 365 47.31 -143.15 15.89
CA ILE A 365 45.96 -142.93 16.41
C ILE A 365 45.52 -144.22 17.12
N PRO A 366 45.13 -144.15 18.42
CA PRO A 366 44.69 -145.33 19.15
C PRO A 366 43.44 -145.93 18.48
N ALA A 367 43.53 -147.22 18.14
CA ALA A 367 42.41 -147.96 17.58
C ALA A 367 41.30 -148.10 18.65
N PHE A 368 40.12 -147.55 18.38
CA PHE A 368 38.91 -147.87 19.12
C PHE A 368 38.40 -149.24 18.66
N ASP A 369 38.09 -150.13 19.62
CA ASP A 369 37.93 -151.57 19.42
C ASP A 369 36.92 -151.96 18.33
N ALA A 370 37.36 -152.86 17.45
CA ALA A 370 36.78 -153.24 16.16
C ALA A 370 35.56 -154.18 16.25
N LYS A 371 34.79 -154.13 17.34
CA LYS A 371 33.63 -155.01 17.58
C LYS A 371 32.27 -154.31 17.60
N ALA A 372 32.22 -153.02 17.26
CA ALA A 372 30.98 -152.23 17.24
C ALA A 372 30.41 -151.97 15.83
N ASP A 373 30.90 -152.67 14.80
CA ASP A 373 30.56 -152.40 13.39
C ASP A 373 29.19 -152.94 12.90
N GLY A 374 28.27 -153.23 13.82
CA GLY A 374 26.90 -153.69 13.50
C GLY A 374 25.77 -152.82 14.03
N SER A 375 26.04 -151.72 14.75
CA SER A 375 25.03 -150.97 15.49
C SER A 375 24.55 -149.70 14.74
N PRO A 376 23.23 -149.52 14.51
CA PRO A 376 22.66 -148.30 13.91
C PRO A 376 23.04 -146.99 14.64
N TYR A 377 23.42 -147.07 15.91
CA TYR A 377 23.81 -145.92 16.73
C TYR A 377 25.18 -145.34 16.32
N ALA A 378 26.07 -146.13 15.71
CA ALA A 378 27.38 -145.66 15.25
C ALA A 378 27.27 -144.68 14.06
N VAL A 379 26.25 -144.84 13.20
CA VAL A 379 25.99 -143.94 12.07
C VAL A 379 25.38 -142.61 12.55
N ILE A 380 24.46 -142.67 13.51
CA ILE A 380 23.83 -141.47 14.10
C ILE A 380 24.88 -140.61 14.82
N GLY A 381 25.80 -141.21 15.58
CA GLY A 381 26.89 -140.49 16.23
C GLY A 381 27.79 -139.73 15.25
N LYS A 382 28.04 -140.32 14.07
CA LYS A 382 28.84 -139.69 12.99
C LYS A 382 28.13 -138.47 12.36
N VAL A 383 26.80 -138.52 12.20
CA VAL A 383 26.01 -137.39 11.67
C VAL A 383 25.88 -136.25 12.69
N VAL A 384 25.65 -136.58 13.97
CA VAL A 384 25.54 -135.57 15.06
C VAL A 384 26.85 -134.81 15.25
N LEU A 385 28.00 -135.44 15.00
CA LEU A 385 29.33 -134.82 15.14
C LEU A 385 29.65 -133.84 13.99
N LEU A 386 29.14 -134.09 12.78
CA LEU A 386 29.32 -133.22 11.61
C LEU A 386 28.29 -132.07 11.53
N LEU A 387 27.16 -132.20 12.21
CA LEU A 387 26.03 -131.27 12.15
C LEU A 387 26.39 -129.83 12.57
N PRO A 388 27.08 -129.59 13.71
CA PRO A 388 27.44 -128.24 14.13
C PRO A 388 28.36 -127.54 13.13
N ALA A 389 29.34 -128.25 12.57
CA ALA A 389 30.27 -127.68 11.59
C ALA A 389 29.58 -127.38 10.24
N SER A 390 28.65 -128.24 9.83
CA SER A 390 27.86 -128.07 8.60
C SER A 390 26.87 -126.90 8.72
N TRP A 391 26.25 -126.72 9.90
CA TRP A 391 25.40 -125.57 10.16
C TRP A 391 26.20 -124.26 10.22
N LEU A 392 27.37 -124.27 10.89
CA LEU A 392 28.24 -123.10 11.01
C LEU A 392 28.71 -122.61 9.64
N THR A 393 29.13 -123.53 8.76
CA THR A 393 29.51 -123.22 7.37
C THR A 393 28.35 -122.65 6.55
N ALA A 394 27.16 -123.25 6.65
CA ALA A 394 25.96 -122.73 5.98
C ALA A 394 25.56 -121.34 6.50
N PHE A 395 25.63 -121.12 7.81
CA PHE A 395 25.35 -119.83 8.45
C PHE A 395 26.29 -118.73 7.95
N PHE A 396 27.60 -118.98 7.93
CA PHE A 396 28.56 -117.98 7.46
C PHE A 396 28.52 -117.75 5.95
N THR A 397 28.18 -118.78 5.16
CA THR A 397 27.98 -118.63 3.70
C THR A 397 26.79 -117.73 3.41
N LYS A 398 25.65 -117.98 4.08
CA LYS A 398 24.45 -117.15 3.96
C LYS A 398 24.70 -115.72 4.46
N SER A 399 25.32 -115.58 5.63
CA SER A 399 25.66 -114.27 6.19
C SER A 399 26.60 -113.47 5.27
N TYR A 400 27.57 -114.12 4.62
CA TYR A 400 28.45 -113.46 3.67
C TYR A 400 27.69 -112.95 2.44
N ALA A 401 26.82 -113.78 1.86
CA ALA A 401 25.98 -113.37 0.73
C ALA A 401 25.08 -112.18 1.09
N ASP A 402 24.42 -112.24 2.25
CA ASP A 402 23.53 -111.18 2.73
C ASP A 402 24.30 -109.85 2.92
N PHE A 403 25.49 -109.89 3.54
CA PHE A 403 26.30 -108.67 3.72
C PHE A 403 26.90 -108.12 2.42
N PHE A 404 27.24 -108.98 1.47
CA PHE A 404 27.75 -108.56 0.16
C PHE A 404 26.68 -107.82 -0.67
N HIS A 405 25.44 -108.30 -0.63
CA HIS A 405 24.31 -107.62 -1.27
C HIS A 405 24.07 -106.25 -0.64
N LEU A 406 24.02 -106.20 0.70
CA LEU A 406 23.84 -104.93 1.42
C LEU A 406 24.98 -103.95 1.11
N GLU A 407 26.25 -104.39 1.12
CA GLU A 407 27.40 -103.53 0.84
C GLU A 407 27.30 -102.90 -0.56
N ARG A 408 26.98 -103.68 -1.59
CA ARG A 408 26.81 -103.17 -2.97
C ARG A 408 25.67 -102.16 -3.08
N GLU A 409 24.54 -102.42 -2.44
CA GLU A 409 23.39 -101.51 -2.50
C GLU A 409 23.67 -100.20 -1.76
N TYR A 410 24.33 -100.24 -0.61
CA TYR A 410 24.75 -99.03 0.10
C TYR A 410 25.84 -98.26 -0.66
N ALA A 411 26.77 -98.94 -1.33
CA ALA A 411 27.76 -98.31 -2.20
C ALA A 411 27.10 -97.58 -3.38
N HIS A 412 26.13 -98.22 -4.04
CA HIS A 412 25.35 -97.62 -5.11
C HIS A 412 24.57 -96.39 -4.61
N LYS A 413 23.90 -96.50 -3.47
CA LYS A 413 23.17 -95.37 -2.86
C LYS A 413 24.08 -94.22 -2.43
N ALA A 414 25.28 -94.51 -1.92
CA ALA A 414 26.26 -93.49 -1.56
C ALA A 414 26.78 -92.75 -2.79
N ALA A 415 27.10 -93.47 -3.88
CA ALA A 415 27.51 -92.88 -5.15
C ALA A 415 26.40 -92.03 -5.79
N LEU A 416 25.15 -92.50 -5.75
CA LEU A 416 23.98 -91.72 -6.17
C LEU A 416 23.83 -90.45 -5.34
N ALA A 417 23.85 -90.55 -4.01
CA ALA A 417 23.73 -89.38 -3.12
C ALA A 417 24.86 -88.34 -3.34
N MET A 418 26.08 -88.80 -3.65
CA MET A 418 27.22 -87.92 -3.94
C MET A 418 27.13 -87.25 -5.31
N SER A 419 26.53 -87.92 -6.31
CA SER A 419 26.41 -87.42 -7.68
C SER A 419 25.18 -86.53 -7.91
N VAL A 420 24.19 -86.54 -7.00
CA VAL A 420 22.98 -85.68 -7.06
C VAL A 420 23.31 -84.20 -7.27
N ASP A 421 24.28 -83.65 -6.51
CA ASP A 421 24.67 -82.24 -6.65
C ASP A 421 25.26 -81.95 -8.04
N GLY A 422 26.03 -82.90 -8.58
CA GLY A 422 26.57 -82.82 -9.94
C GLY A 422 25.49 -82.87 -11.01
N PHE A 423 24.48 -83.74 -10.86
CA PHE A 423 23.38 -83.86 -11.81
C PHE A 423 22.44 -82.63 -11.79
N LYS A 424 22.15 -82.07 -10.62
CA LYS A 424 21.39 -80.82 -10.48
C LYS A 424 22.04 -79.63 -11.19
N ARG A 425 23.38 -79.59 -11.22
CA ARG A 425 24.15 -78.55 -11.92
C ARG A 425 24.20 -78.74 -13.43
N GLN A 426 24.12 -79.98 -13.92
CA GLN A 426 24.17 -80.28 -15.35
C GLN A 426 22.79 -80.23 -16.04
N ALA A 427 21.71 -80.37 -15.28
CA ALA A 427 20.33 -80.32 -15.77
C ALA A 427 19.45 -79.51 -14.81
N GLU A 428 19.52 -78.18 -14.91
CA GLU A 428 18.84 -77.23 -14.02
C GLU A 428 17.31 -77.33 -14.11
N ASP A 429 16.77 -77.60 -15.30
CA ASP A 429 15.33 -77.72 -15.55
C ASP A 429 14.68 -78.99 -14.96
N TYR A 430 15.48 -80.00 -14.59
CA TYR A 430 15.01 -81.30 -14.07
C TYR A 430 15.46 -81.57 -12.63
N GLN A 431 15.83 -80.51 -11.90
CA GLN A 431 16.35 -80.65 -10.54
C GLN A 431 15.38 -81.37 -9.59
N GLN A 432 14.08 -81.19 -9.77
CA GLN A 432 13.05 -81.77 -8.91
C GLN A 432 12.87 -83.27 -9.21
N GLU A 433 12.84 -83.65 -10.49
CA GLU A 433 12.75 -85.03 -10.95
C GLU A 433 13.98 -85.84 -10.54
N ILE A 434 15.18 -85.28 -10.75
CA ILE A 434 16.46 -85.92 -10.35
C ILE A 434 16.52 -86.11 -8.84
N THR A 435 16.06 -85.12 -8.07
CA THR A 435 15.99 -85.25 -6.60
C THR A 435 15.01 -86.35 -6.20
N ALA A 436 13.80 -86.34 -6.78
CA ALA A 436 12.75 -87.30 -6.46
C ALA A 436 13.16 -88.74 -6.78
N GLU A 437 13.75 -88.98 -7.95
CA GLU A 437 14.21 -90.31 -8.36
C GLU A 437 15.29 -90.85 -7.42
N VAL A 438 16.29 -90.03 -7.08
CA VAL A 438 17.35 -90.45 -6.15
C VAL A 438 16.81 -90.67 -4.74
N PHE A 439 15.89 -89.83 -4.25
CA PHE A 439 15.24 -90.06 -2.96
C PHE A 439 14.42 -91.35 -2.94
N MET A 440 13.70 -91.66 -4.02
CA MET A 440 12.94 -92.90 -4.15
C MET A 440 13.86 -94.13 -4.14
N GLU A 441 14.99 -94.07 -4.85
CA GLU A 441 15.96 -95.17 -4.86
C GLU A 441 16.67 -95.33 -3.50
N ILE A 442 16.99 -94.23 -2.80
CA ILE A 442 17.58 -94.27 -1.46
C ILE A 442 16.60 -94.87 -0.43
N ARG A 443 15.31 -94.48 -0.49
CA ARG A 443 14.26 -94.96 0.43
C ARG A 443 13.92 -96.44 0.25
N SER A 444 14.12 -97.01 -0.94
CA SER A 444 13.81 -98.41 -1.21
C SER A 444 14.51 -99.36 -0.22
N ASN A 445 13.81 -100.33 0.37
CA ASN A 445 14.38 -101.21 1.39
C ASN A 445 15.38 -102.19 0.76
N PRO A 446 16.68 -102.14 1.12
CA PRO A 446 17.69 -103.03 0.54
C PRO A 446 17.45 -104.51 0.88
N ALA A 447 16.77 -104.82 1.99
CA ALA A 447 16.46 -106.19 2.38
C ALA A 447 15.30 -106.84 1.59
N ALA A 448 14.61 -106.10 0.72
CA ALA A 448 13.43 -106.58 -0.01
C ALA A 448 13.77 -107.17 -1.40
N ARG A 449 14.96 -106.93 -1.94
CA ARG A 449 15.42 -107.50 -3.21
C ARG A 449 16.06 -108.88 -2.93
N GLN A 450 15.34 -109.97 -3.20
CA GLN A 450 15.85 -111.33 -3.03
C GLN A 450 17.10 -111.55 -3.91
N GLY A 451 18.25 -111.80 -3.28
CA GLY A 451 19.46 -112.26 -3.96
C GLY A 451 19.29 -113.68 -4.50
N PRO A 452 20.11 -114.12 -5.47
CA PRO A 452 20.00 -115.46 -6.06
C PRO A 452 20.23 -116.56 -5.01
N ASP A 453 19.37 -117.58 -5.03
CA ASP A 453 19.38 -118.69 -4.07
C ASP A 453 20.77 -119.38 -4.01
N PRO A 454 21.31 -119.64 -2.80
CA PRO A 454 22.60 -120.30 -2.65
C PRO A 454 22.53 -121.75 -3.15
N VAL A 455 23.45 -122.11 -4.05
CA VAL A 455 23.58 -123.46 -4.63
C VAL A 455 23.71 -124.51 -3.51
N SER A 456 22.77 -125.46 -3.48
CA SER A 456 22.71 -126.53 -2.49
C SER A 456 23.85 -127.53 -2.66
N HIS A 457 24.49 -127.92 -1.55
CA HIS A 457 25.64 -128.83 -1.54
C HIS A 457 25.16 -130.30 -1.68
N PRO A 458 25.76 -131.12 -2.56
CA PRO A 458 25.28 -132.47 -2.94
C PRO A 458 25.29 -133.53 -1.81
N LEU A 459 25.79 -133.20 -0.62
CA LEU A 459 25.81 -134.11 0.53
C LEU A 459 24.48 -134.13 1.31
N TYR A 460 23.68 -133.07 1.21
CA TYR A 460 22.40 -132.96 1.93
C TYR A 460 21.37 -133.97 1.41
N ASP A 461 21.30 -134.14 0.08
CA ASP A 461 20.40 -135.10 -0.57
C ASP A 461 20.78 -136.56 -0.30
N ILE A 462 22.08 -136.85 -0.18
CA ILE A 462 22.58 -138.20 0.07
C ILE A 462 22.31 -138.61 1.54
N LEU A 463 22.52 -137.70 2.50
CA LEU A 463 22.25 -137.96 3.92
C LEU A 463 20.76 -138.17 4.19
N ALA A 464 19.87 -137.37 3.57
CA ALA A 464 18.42 -137.51 3.72
C ALA A 464 17.91 -138.88 3.22
N LYS A 465 18.44 -139.37 2.09
CA LYS A 465 18.05 -140.68 1.53
C LYS A 465 18.55 -141.88 2.34
N THR A 466 19.71 -141.74 2.99
CA THR A 466 20.36 -142.86 3.69
C THR A 466 19.78 -143.05 5.10
N VAL A 467 19.38 -141.97 5.77
CA VAL A 467 18.73 -142.02 7.10
C VAL A 467 17.30 -142.61 7.00
N ALA A 468 16.52 -142.24 5.99
CA ALA A 468 15.17 -142.78 5.78
C ALA A 468 15.17 -144.32 5.60
N LYS A 469 16.16 -144.85 4.88
CA LYS A 469 16.27 -146.28 4.58
C LYS A 469 16.68 -147.15 5.77
N VAL A 470 17.31 -146.57 6.79
CA VAL A 470 17.76 -147.28 8.01
C VAL A 470 16.67 -147.28 9.09
N VAL A 471 15.81 -146.24 9.12
CA VAL A 471 14.69 -146.17 10.06
C VAL A 471 13.60 -147.19 9.71
N ASP A 472 13.26 -147.36 8.43
CA ASP A 472 12.24 -148.34 8.00
C ASP A 472 12.67 -149.80 8.21
N ARG A 473 13.97 -150.10 8.24
CA ARG A 473 14.49 -151.46 8.37
C ARG A 473 14.57 -151.96 9.81
N LYS A 474 14.58 -151.04 10.79
CA LYS A 474 14.63 -151.40 12.22
C LYS A 474 13.25 -151.63 12.82
N MET A 475 12.19 -151.09 12.20
CA MET A 475 10.80 -151.33 12.62
C MET A 475 10.27 -152.72 12.25
N SER A 476 10.89 -153.45 11.31
CA SER A 476 10.42 -154.78 10.90
C SER A 476 10.98 -155.94 11.72
N ASP A 477 12.10 -155.75 12.43
CA ASP A 477 12.85 -156.87 13.04
C ASP A 477 12.59 -157.04 14.55
N ASP A 478 12.09 -156.01 15.25
CA ASP A 478 11.70 -156.11 16.67
C ASP A 478 10.32 -156.79 16.89
N GLU A 479 9.57 -157.09 15.83
CA GLU A 479 8.24 -157.71 15.91
C GLU A 479 8.25 -159.25 15.82
N LYS A 480 9.41 -159.89 15.63
CA LYS A 480 9.50 -161.36 15.43
C LYS A 480 10.10 -162.19 16.58
N ASP A 481 10.77 -161.60 17.56
CA ASP A 481 11.56 -162.37 18.55
C ASP A 481 10.96 -162.43 19.97
N LYS A 482 9.66 -162.15 20.13
CA LYS A 482 8.92 -162.27 21.41
C LYS A 482 7.73 -163.22 21.42
N LYS A 483 7.63 -164.11 20.42
CA LYS A 483 6.72 -165.26 20.44
C LYS A 483 7.52 -166.56 20.24
N ASP A 484 8.33 -166.90 21.25
CA ASP A 484 8.63 -168.29 21.65
C ASP A 484 9.33 -168.28 23.02
N LYS A 485 8.58 -167.81 24.04
CA LYS A 485 8.54 -168.33 25.41
C LYS A 485 7.41 -167.69 26.21
#